data_AF-A0A346QZV5-F1
#
_entry.id   AF-A0A346QZV5-F1
#
_cell.length_a   1.000
_cell.length_b   1.000
_cell.length_c   1.000
_cell.angle_alpha   90.00
_cell.angle_beta   90.00
_cell.angle_gamma   90.00
#
_symmetry.space_group_name_H-M   'P 1'
#
loop_
_entity.id
_entity.type
_entity.pdbx_description
1 polymer ?
#
loop_
_entity_poly.entity_id
_entity_poly.type
_entity_poly.pdbx_seq_one_letter_code
_entity_poly.pdbx_strand_id
1 'polypeptide(L)'
;MEGQPLMQALFARRGVAAANLSAMRRPLAAALAAAAMASLALAPSARAATGEVVDRSTLKVCADPGNLPYSNDKGEGFENKIAELIASDLGVPIEYTWFPQTVGFVRMTLAAKRCDLIIGVATTNELMQNSNPYYHSTYVMVRRADTEVSGLDDPILKTMTIGVQPRTPVASLLARRGLLTRLKSYRLVVDTRLEKPIKAMVEDVAAGEIDVALAWGPLAGYWARETDPTLVVTPVAADPSGPRLSYRISMGLRYNEPEWKHTLNEILKQRQDDINAILASYGVPLLDTLGRPIVIKAEATDDDAPFEVTVEEPDDYRVTDYRAPVPAGLKGATTVNAAGLKDLLAGGGGVLIDVYPAARKPEKLSPTAIWNEPKRDTVQGAHWLANMGLGRLHESEAEAFRGELAALSDNGAKPLVFFCEPECWMSWNAAKRALEFGFKNVVWFPGGVTRWQEAGGALETVRPWRPDIAH
;
A
#
# COMPACT_ATOMS: atom_id res chain seq x y z
N MET A 1 -25.57 -10.73 -62.22
CA MET A 1 -26.21 -9.74 -63.11
C MET A 1 -26.23 -8.40 -62.37
N GLU A 2 -25.11 -7.70 -62.15
CA GLU A 2 -24.05 -7.21 -63.07
C GLU A 2 -24.49 -5.99 -63.92
N GLY A 3 -23.60 -4.99 -64.07
CA GLY A 3 -23.83 -3.85 -64.97
C GLY A 3 -23.33 -2.47 -64.49
N GLN A 4 -22.03 -2.29 -64.25
CA GLN A 4 -21.35 -1.04 -64.66
C GLN A 4 -21.16 -1.07 -66.19
N PRO A 5 -20.85 0.02 -66.95
CA PRO A 5 -20.14 1.27 -66.59
C PRO A 5 -20.89 2.54 -67.10
N LEU A 6 -20.36 3.72 -67.51
CA LEU A 6 -18.98 4.20 -67.77
C LEU A 6 -18.83 5.74 -67.66
N MET A 7 -17.57 6.16 -67.47
CA MET A 7 -16.94 7.50 -67.58
C MET A 7 -17.37 8.46 -68.72
N GLN A 8 -17.33 9.77 -68.44
CA GLN A 8 -16.66 10.86 -69.21
C GLN A 8 -16.82 12.19 -68.41
N ALA A 9 -15.88 13.12 -68.19
CA ALA A 9 -14.57 13.54 -68.77
C ALA A 9 -14.62 14.74 -69.74
N LEU A 10 -14.15 15.91 -69.27
CA LEU A 10 -13.71 17.12 -70.02
C LEU A 10 -12.96 18.04 -69.00
N PHE A 11 -11.90 18.84 -69.20
CA PHE A 11 -10.81 19.08 -70.18
C PHE A 11 -10.55 20.61 -70.30
N ALA A 12 -9.41 21.09 -69.79
CA ALA A 12 -8.67 22.27 -70.27
C ALA A 12 -7.21 22.15 -69.78
N ARG A 13 -6.19 21.96 -70.64
CA ARG A 13 -5.50 22.94 -71.54
C ARG A 13 -4.71 24.01 -70.76
N ARG A 14 -3.43 24.32 -71.04
CA ARG A 14 -2.43 23.93 -72.09
C ARG A 14 -1.02 24.00 -71.45
N GLY A 15 -0.05 23.15 -71.80
CA GLY A 15 0.98 23.43 -72.84
C GLY A 15 2.30 23.94 -72.20
N VAL A 16 3.49 23.97 -72.83
CA VAL A 16 3.98 23.49 -74.14
C VAL A 16 5.47 23.05 -74.00
N ALA A 17 5.86 22.00 -74.74
CA ALA A 17 7.19 21.52 -75.14
C ALA A 17 8.51 21.91 -74.40
N ALA A 18 9.35 20.90 -74.19
CA ALA A 18 10.81 20.99 -74.28
C ALA A 18 11.33 19.84 -75.17
N ALA A 19 12.43 20.06 -75.90
CA ALA A 19 12.94 19.10 -76.89
C ALA A 19 14.10 18.23 -76.37
N ASN A 20 14.29 17.06 -76.99
CA ASN A 20 15.47 16.21 -76.76
C ASN A 20 16.75 16.88 -77.26
N LEU A 21 17.84 16.76 -76.50
CA LEU A 21 19.21 16.68 -77.02
C LEU A 21 20.11 15.97 -76.00
N SER A 22 20.96 15.05 -76.47
CA SER A 22 21.83 14.21 -75.64
C SER A 22 23.30 14.57 -75.88
N ALA A 23 24.07 14.78 -74.81
CA ALA A 23 25.53 14.53 -74.80
C ALA A 23 26.13 14.50 -73.38
N MET A 24 27.00 13.51 -73.14
CA MET A 24 28.23 13.59 -72.35
C MET A 24 28.20 14.30 -70.96
N ARG A 25 28.06 13.52 -69.87
CA ARG A 25 29.20 13.20 -68.95
C ARG A 25 28.80 12.31 -67.75
N ARG A 26 29.48 11.17 -67.63
CA ARG A 26 29.75 10.45 -66.36
C ARG A 26 30.90 11.15 -65.60
N PRO A 27 31.15 10.92 -64.29
CA PRO A 27 30.32 10.26 -63.26
C PRO A 27 30.36 10.99 -61.88
N LEU A 28 29.35 11.78 -61.51
CA LEU A 28 29.29 12.40 -60.15
C LEU A 28 28.07 12.00 -59.29
N ALA A 29 26.93 11.69 -59.91
CA ALA A 29 25.67 11.47 -59.18
C ALA A 29 25.69 10.25 -58.23
N ALA A 30 26.49 9.21 -58.53
CA ALA A 30 26.53 7.98 -57.74
C ALA A 30 27.15 8.16 -56.34
N ALA A 31 28.13 9.06 -56.19
CA ALA A 31 28.80 9.28 -54.90
C ALA A 31 27.91 10.06 -53.92
N LEU A 32 27.17 11.06 -54.42
CA LEU A 32 26.26 11.87 -53.62
C LEU A 32 25.04 11.06 -53.13
N ALA A 33 24.54 10.12 -53.94
CA ALA A 33 23.45 9.22 -53.52
C ALA A 33 23.84 8.30 -52.36
N ALA A 34 25.08 7.80 -52.35
CA ALA A 34 25.59 6.97 -51.25
C ALA A 34 25.76 7.77 -49.94
N ALA A 35 26.30 8.98 -50.03
CA ALA A 35 26.45 9.87 -48.87
C ALA A 35 25.09 10.24 -48.25
N ALA A 36 24.09 10.56 -49.09
CA ALA A 36 22.75 10.92 -48.63
C ALA A 36 22.03 9.76 -47.88
N MET A 37 22.17 8.52 -48.35
CA MET A 37 21.62 7.35 -47.66
C MET A 37 22.36 7.01 -46.37
N ALA A 38 23.69 7.21 -46.31
CA ALA A 38 24.46 7.02 -45.08
C ALA A 38 24.04 8.01 -43.97
N SER A 39 23.69 9.26 -44.32
CA SER A 39 23.22 10.25 -43.34
C SER A 39 21.84 9.97 -42.73
N LEU A 40 21.00 9.11 -43.32
CA LEU A 40 19.73 8.71 -42.70
C LEU A 40 19.90 7.62 -41.62
N ALA A 41 21.03 6.89 -41.60
CA ALA A 41 21.27 5.80 -40.65
C ALA A 41 21.79 6.28 -39.27
N LEU A 42 22.06 7.58 -39.12
CA LEU A 42 22.67 8.20 -37.93
C LEU A 42 21.84 9.35 -37.35
N ALA A 43 20.59 9.51 -37.80
CA ALA A 43 19.60 10.20 -36.97
C ALA A 43 19.47 9.42 -35.65
N PRO A 44 19.71 10.04 -34.47
CA PRO A 44 19.35 9.40 -33.22
C PRO A 44 17.87 9.08 -33.30
N SER A 45 17.46 7.87 -32.89
CA SER A 45 16.06 7.55 -32.73
C SER A 45 15.47 8.49 -31.68
N ALA A 46 14.93 9.61 -32.14
CA ALA A 46 14.18 10.56 -31.35
C ALA A 46 12.96 9.82 -30.85
N ARG A 47 13.13 9.16 -29.70
CA ARG A 47 12.08 8.59 -28.88
C ARG A 47 11.24 9.80 -28.50
N ALA A 48 10.23 10.09 -29.32
CA ALA A 48 9.32 11.18 -29.08
C ALA A 48 8.74 10.91 -27.70
N ALA A 49 9.16 11.71 -26.72
CA ALA A 49 8.51 11.73 -25.44
C ALA A 49 7.09 12.21 -25.74
N THR A 50 6.15 11.26 -25.83
CA THR A 50 4.71 11.51 -25.81
C THR A 50 4.34 11.91 -24.39
N GLY A 51 5.05 12.91 -23.87
CA GLY A 51 4.91 13.43 -22.54
C GLY A 51 3.52 14.02 -22.40
N GLU A 52 2.90 13.71 -21.27
CA GLU A 52 1.62 14.28 -20.91
C GLU A 52 1.76 15.80 -20.87
N VAL A 53 1.05 16.50 -21.76
CA VAL A 53 1.05 17.98 -21.79
C VAL A 53 0.10 18.49 -20.69
N VAL A 54 0.51 18.20 -19.44
CA VAL A 54 -0.17 18.52 -18.20
C VAL A 54 0.85 19.19 -17.29
N ASP A 55 0.51 20.35 -16.75
CA ASP A 55 1.31 21.02 -15.73
C ASP A 55 1.30 20.20 -14.42
N ARG A 56 2.47 19.67 -14.05
CA ARG A 56 2.69 18.90 -12.82
C ARG A 56 3.38 19.71 -11.71
N SER A 57 3.48 21.04 -11.84
CA SER A 57 4.10 21.91 -10.81
C SER A 57 3.24 22.11 -9.55
N THR A 58 2.04 21.53 -9.51
CA THR A 58 1.10 21.55 -8.38
C THR A 58 0.24 20.29 -8.45
N LEU A 59 0.02 19.62 -7.32
CA LEU A 59 -0.89 18.47 -7.22
C LEU A 59 -2.33 18.96 -7.13
N LYS A 60 -3.09 18.90 -8.23
CA LYS A 60 -4.48 19.39 -8.28
C LYS A 60 -5.46 18.25 -7.98
N VAL A 61 -6.07 18.26 -6.80
CA VAL A 61 -6.93 17.17 -6.30
C VAL A 61 -8.41 17.54 -6.40
N CYS A 62 -9.21 16.61 -6.90
CA CYS A 62 -10.67 16.67 -6.90
C CYS A 62 -11.17 16.10 -5.57
N ALA A 63 -11.78 16.92 -4.72
CA ALA A 63 -12.18 16.52 -3.36
C ALA A 63 -13.53 17.12 -2.93
N ASP A 64 -14.09 16.60 -1.85
CA ASP A 64 -15.35 17.07 -1.27
C ASP A 64 -15.07 17.98 -0.07
N PRO A 65 -15.63 19.20 -0.02
CA PRO A 65 -15.37 20.13 1.08
C PRO A 65 -16.07 19.76 2.41
N GLY A 66 -16.91 18.73 2.47
CA GLY A 66 -17.69 18.40 3.68
C GLY A 66 -17.87 16.92 4.02
N ASN A 67 -17.16 16.00 3.38
CA ASN A 67 -17.39 14.55 3.44
C ASN A 67 -16.37 13.81 4.35
N LEU A 68 -16.30 14.20 5.63
CA LEU A 68 -15.52 13.43 6.61
C LEU A 68 -16.07 11.99 6.75
N PRO A 69 -15.18 10.97 6.84
CA PRO A 69 -13.73 11.08 7.06
C PRO A 69 -12.86 11.23 5.80
N TYR A 70 -13.43 11.19 4.59
CA TYR A 70 -12.64 11.27 3.35
C TYR A 70 -11.91 12.60 3.23
N SER A 71 -12.65 13.69 3.06
CA SER A 71 -12.07 15.02 2.87
C SER A 71 -13.00 16.14 3.36
N ASN A 72 -12.39 17.27 3.73
CA ASN A 72 -13.08 18.55 3.87
C ASN A 72 -12.19 19.74 3.52
N ASP A 73 -12.78 20.94 3.44
CA ASP A 73 -12.10 22.18 3.05
C ASP A 73 -11.04 22.71 4.05
N LYS A 74 -10.91 22.07 5.21
CA LYS A 74 -9.89 22.36 6.22
C LYS A 74 -8.71 21.39 6.20
N GLY A 75 -8.76 20.31 5.42
CA GLY A 75 -7.71 19.28 5.41
C GLY A 75 -7.80 18.27 6.56
N GLU A 76 -8.97 18.11 7.20
CA GLU A 76 -9.16 17.22 8.37
C GLU A 76 -9.39 15.74 7.99
N GLY A 77 -9.55 15.37 6.71
CA GLY A 77 -9.88 14.00 6.28
C GLY A 77 -8.70 13.13 5.85
N PHE A 78 -8.86 11.80 5.84
CA PHE A 78 -7.79 10.86 5.48
C PHE A 78 -7.35 10.97 4.02
N GLU A 79 -8.25 11.31 3.10
CA GLU A 79 -7.88 11.60 1.70
C GLU A 79 -7.11 12.91 1.59
N ASN A 80 -7.33 13.89 2.49
CA ASN A 80 -6.47 15.05 2.57
C ASN A 80 -5.05 14.63 2.99
N LYS A 81 -4.91 13.75 3.98
CA LYS A 81 -3.59 13.29 4.46
C LYS A 81 -2.85 12.42 3.45
N ILE A 82 -3.56 11.57 2.72
CA ILE A 82 -2.99 10.83 1.57
C ILE A 82 -2.57 11.81 0.46
N ALA A 83 -3.35 12.86 0.18
CA ALA A 83 -2.99 13.86 -0.82
C ALA A 83 -1.79 14.74 -0.41
N GLU A 84 -1.71 15.15 0.85
CA GLU A 84 -0.57 15.86 1.45
C GLU A 84 0.72 15.03 1.36
N LEU A 85 0.64 13.73 1.64
CA LEU A 85 1.75 12.77 1.51
C LEU A 85 2.25 12.66 0.05
N ILE A 86 1.35 12.55 -0.92
CA ILE A 86 1.70 12.49 -2.36
C ILE A 86 2.30 13.82 -2.83
N ALA A 87 1.78 14.95 -2.37
CA ALA A 87 2.33 16.27 -2.70
C ALA A 87 3.77 16.42 -2.17
N SER A 88 4.02 15.93 -0.95
CA SER A 88 5.36 15.90 -0.34
C SER A 88 6.34 15.03 -1.14
N ASP A 89 5.93 13.85 -1.60
CA ASP A 89 6.79 12.96 -2.41
C ASP A 89 7.10 13.50 -3.81
N LEU A 90 6.19 14.28 -4.38
CA LEU A 90 6.37 14.97 -5.65
C LEU A 90 7.17 16.28 -5.50
N GLY A 91 7.32 16.80 -4.27
CA GLY A 91 7.98 18.07 -3.99
C GLY A 91 7.21 19.29 -4.49
N VAL A 92 5.87 19.21 -4.57
CA VAL A 92 5.00 20.26 -5.15
C VAL A 92 3.91 20.71 -4.17
N PRO A 93 3.42 21.97 -4.27
CA PRO A 93 2.23 22.39 -3.54
C PRO A 93 0.98 21.60 -3.97
N ILE A 94 -0.04 21.59 -3.10
CA ILE A 94 -1.35 20.98 -3.34
C ILE A 94 -2.43 22.05 -3.56
N GLU A 95 -3.33 21.80 -4.51
CA GLU A 95 -4.50 22.64 -4.81
C GLU A 95 -5.76 21.76 -4.86
N TYR A 96 -6.87 22.20 -4.26
CA TYR A 96 -8.11 21.44 -4.24
C TYR A 96 -9.22 22.07 -5.09
N THR A 97 -9.74 21.31 -6.06
CA THR A 97 -11.04 21.58 -6.66
C THR A 97 -12.13 20.94 -5.80
N TRP A 98 -12.75 21.78 -4.97
CA TRP A 98 -13.88 21.39 -4.12
C TRP A 98 -15.18 21.22 -4.93
N PHE A 99 -15.81 20.06 -4.81
CA PHE A 99 -17.17 19.79 -5.30
C PHE A 99 -17.80 18.64 -4.50
N PRO A 100 -19.09 18.71 -4.07
CA PRO A 100 -19.72 17.61 -3.35
C PRO A 100 -19.71 16.30 -4.16
N GLN A 101 -19.42 15.17 -3.51
CA GLN A 101 -19.24 13.85 -4.13
C GLN A 101 -20.60 13.19 -4.49
N THR A 102 -21.40 13.95 -5.23
CA THR A 102 -22.78 13.67 -5.61
C THR A 102 -22.90 13.49 -7.14
N VAL A 103 -24.13 13.44 -7.67
CA VAL A 103 -24.38 13.27 -9.11
C VAL A 103 -23.64 14.34 -9.92
N GLY A 104 -22.69 13.90 -10.74
CA GLY A 104 -21.91 14.75 -11.63
C GLY A 104 -20.51 15.14 -11.12
N PHE A 105 -20.08 14.73 -9.92
CA PHE A 105 -18.74 15.04 -9.37
C PHE A 105 -17.62 14.93 -10.43
N VAL A 106 -17.38 13.74 -10.97
CA VAL A 106 -16.33 13.49 -11.99
C VAL A 106 -16.46 14.40 -13.22
N ARG A 107 -17.70 14.69 -13.67
CA ARG A 107 -17.98 15.55 -14.82
C ARG A 107 -17.63 17.01 -14.54
N MET A 108 -17.83 17.48 -13.31
CA MET A 108 -17.62 18.87 -12.89
C MET A 108 -16.21 19.13 -12.32
N THR A 109 -15.39 18.08 -12.17
CA THR A 109 -14.03 18.15 -11.60
C THR A 109 -12.98 17.57 -12.57
N LEU A 110 -12.71 16.27 -12.52
CA LEU A 110 -11.64 15.56 -13.24
C LEU A 110 -11.82 15.64 -14.77
N ALA A 111 -13.01 15.33 -15.28
CA ALA A 111 -13.30 15.38 -16.72
C ALA A 111 -13.39 16.82 -17.27
N ALA A 112 -13.68 17.79 -16.40
CA ALA A 112 -13.60 19.22 -16.70
C ALA A 112 -12.15 19.77 -16.66
N LYS A 113 -11.15 18.91 -16.38
CA LYS A 113 -9.72 19.28 -16.24
C LYS A 113 -9.44 20.36 -15.20
N ARG A 114 -10.28 20.47 -14.17
CA ARG A 114 -10.06 21.41 -13.04
C ARG A 114 -9.10 20.85 -11.99
N CYS A 115 -8.86 19.54 -12.05
CA CYS A 115 -7.99 18.78 -11.17
C CYS A 115 -7.57 17.47 -11.89
N ASP A 116 -6.51 16.84 -11.40
CA ASP A 116 -5.75 15.77 -12.06
C ASP A 116 -5.86 14.42 -11.34
N LEU A 117 -6.38 14.42 -10.11
CA LEU A 117 -6.43 13.26 -9.22
C LEU A 117 -7.70 13.25 -8.36
N ILE A 118 -8.37 12.09 -8.27
CA ILE A 118 -9.34 11.75 -7.21
C ILE A 118 -8.64 10.72 -6.31
N ILE A 119 -8.64 10.91 -4.99
CA ILE A 119 -7.90 10.04 -4.07
C ILE A 119 -8.55 8.65 -3.96
N GLY A 120 -9.81 8.56 -3.53
CA GLY A 120 -10.53 7.30 -3.43
C GLY A 120 -11.65 7.12 -4.46
N VAL A 121 -11.53 6.13 -5.33
CA VAL A 121 -12.66 5.54 -6.08
C VAL A 121 -12.64 4.02 -6.01
N ALA A 122 -13.81 3.38 -6.06
CA ALA A 122 -13.90 1.94 -6.24
C ALA A 122 -13.20 1.53 -7.55
N THR A 123 -12.25 0.59 -7.46
CA THR A 123 -11.46 0.14 -8.60
C THR A 123 -12.35 -0.46 -9.69
N THR A 124 -11.95 -0.21 -10.94
CA THR A 124 -12.75 -0.40 -12.17
C THR A 124 -13.91 0.58 -12.31
N ASN A 125 -13.74 1.82 -11.83
CA ASN A 125 -14.65 2.91 -12.17
C ASN A 125 -14.51 3.29 -13.65
N GLU A 126 -15.59 3.15 -14.43
CA GLU A 126 -15.62 3.33 -15.89
C GLU A 126 -15.62 4.79 -16.36
N LEU A 127 -15.63 5.77 -15.44
CA LEU A 127 -15.59 7.20 -15.78
C LEU A 127 -14.16 7.78 -15.83
N MET A 128 -13.14 6.97 -15.52
CA MET A 128 -11.75 7.41 -15.34
C MET A 128 -10.74 6.27 -15.48
N GLN A 129 -9.47 6.62 -15.67
CA GLN A 129 -8.37 5.66 -15.52
C GLN A 129 -8.12 5.43 -14.02
N ASN A 130 -7.81 4.19 -13.64
CA ASN A 130 -7.64 3.78 -12.24
C ASN A 130 -6.15 3.47 -11.98
N SER A 131 -5.62 3.84 -10.81
CA SER A 131 -4.31 3.38 -10.31
C SER A 131 -4.35 1.88 -9.94
N ASN A 132 -3.26 1.36 -9.38
CA ASN A 132 -3.30 0.15 -8.57
C ASN A 132 -4.16 0.42 -7.32
N PRO A 133 -4.92 -0.57 -6.82
CA PRO A 133 -5.66 -0.42 -5.56
C PRO A 133 -4.70 -0.33 -4.38
N TYR A 134 -4.94 0.63 -3.48
CA TYR A 134 -4.09 0.90 -2.31
C TYR A 134 -4.76 0.56 -0.98
N TYR A 135 -6.08 0.28 -0.98
CA TYR A 135 -6.74 -0.45 0.10
C TYR A 135 -7.94 -1.27 -0.37
N HIS A 136 -8.47 -2.08 0.52
CA HIS A 136 -9.65 -2.91 0.34
C HIS A 136 -10.52 -2.75 1.60
N SER A 137 -11.82 -2.49 1.44
CA SER A 137 -12.76 -2.32 2.56
C SER A 137 -14.11 -2.95 2.20
N THR A 138 -15.07 -2.97 3.13
CA THR A 138 -16.36 -3.65 2.98
C THR A 138 -17.52 -2.89 3.63
N TYR A 139 -18.74 -3.25 3.29
CA TYR A 139 -19.89 -2.92 4.14
C TYR A 139 -19.78 -3.63 5.49
N VAL A 140 -20.21 -2.92 6.54
CA VAL A 140 -20.17 -3.33 7.94
C VAL A 140 -21.56 -3.22 8.56
N MET A 141 -21.80 -4.04 9.59
CA MET A 141 -22.86 -3.85 10.57
C MET A 141 -22.29 -3.05 11.74
N VAL A 142 -22.96 -1.95 12.11
CA VAL A 142 -22.70 -1.23 13.37
C VAL A 142 -23.83 -1.55 14.34
N ARG A 143 -23.50 -1.90 15.58
CA ARG A 143 -24.45 -2.23 16.65
C ARG A 143 -23.91 -1.77 18.01
N ARG A 144 -24.78 -1.60 19.00
CA ARG A 144 -24.34 -1.49 20.40
C ARG A 144 -23.75 -2.81 20.89
N ALA A 145 -22.90 -2.78 21.90
CA ALA A 145 -22.24 -3.98 22.44
C ALA A 145 -23.25 -5.03 22.95
N ASP A 146 -24.34 -4.58 23.58
CA ASP A 146 -25.42 -5.39 24.16
C ASP A 146 -26.41 -5.96 23.12
N THR A 147 -26.45 -5.41 21.90
CA THR A 147 -27.29 -5.93 20.80
C THR A 147 -26.73 -7.27 20.29
N GLU A 148 -27.18 -8.40 20.83
CA GLU A 148 -26.82 -9.72 20.32
C GLU A 148 -27.43 -9.98 18.93
N VAL A 149 -26.56 -10.27 17.95
CA VAL A 149 -26.93 -10.64 16.56
C VAL A 149 -25.75 -11.34 15.88
N SER A 150 -26.00 -12.52 15.31
CA SER A 150 -24.95 -13.38 14.72
C SER A 150 -24.60 -13.06 13.26
N GLY A 151 -25.51 -12.41 12.52
CA GLY A 151 -25.30 -12.04 11.11
C GLY A 151 -26.61 -11.74 10.39
N LEU A 152 -26.56 -11.58 9.05
CA LEU A 152 -27.77 -11.24 8.26
C LEU A 152 -28.82 -12.35 8.18
N ASP A 153 -28.43 -13.60 8.45
CA ASP A 153 -29.32 -14.77 8.44
C ASP A 153 -29.95 -15.05 9.82
N ASP A 154 -29.64 -14.21 10.82
CA ASP A 154 -30.19 -14.31 12.17
C ASP A 154 -31.70 -13.98 12.19
N PRO A 155 -32.58 -14.85 12.73
CA PRO A 155 -34.00 -14.59 12.80
C PRO A 155 -34.36 -13.35 13.65
N ILE A 156 -33.51 -12.89 14.57
CA ILE A 156 -33.76 -11.70 15.41
C ILE A 156 -33.87 -10.42 14.59
N LEU A 157 -33.24 -10.36 13.41
CA LEU A 157 -33.33 -9.20 12.51
C LEU A 157 -34.75 -8.92 11.99
N LYS A 158 -35.69 -9.86 12.16
CA LYS A 158 -37.11 -9.67 11.82
C LYS A 158 -37.88 -8.83 12.85
N THR A 159 -37.39 -8.76 14.10
CA THR A 159 -37.98 -7.91 15.16
C THR A 159 -37.22 -6.59 15.35
N MET A 160 -35.93 -6.57 15.01
CA MET A 160 -35.09 -5.37 15.07
C MET A 160 -35.50 -4.27 14.08
N THR A 161 -35.07 -3.04 14.37
CA THR A 161 -35.14 -1.89 13.47
C THR A 161 -33.77 -1.71 12.81
N ILE A 162 -33.71 -1.79 11.48
CA ILE A 162 -32.45 -1.82 10.71
C ILE A 162 -32.26 -0.50 9.97
N GLY A 163 -31.13 0.16 10.17
CA GLY A 163 -30.72 1.32 9.38
C GLY A 163 -30.01 0.92 8.10
N VAL A 164 -30.40 1.50 6.95
CA VAL A 164 -29.71 1.25 5.67
C VAL A 164 -29.86 2.41 4.68
N GLN A 165 -28.86 2.58 3.80
CA GLN A 165 -28.97 3.43 2.61
C GLN A 165 -29.54 2.63 1.42
N PRO A 166 -30.61 3.08 0.74
CA PRO A 166 -31.22 2.35 -0.37
C PRO A 166 -30.36 2.46 -1.64
N ARG A 167 -30.42 1.41 -2.48
CA ARG A 167 -29.56 1.19 -3.67
C ARG A 167 -28.10 0.82 -3.36
N THR A 168 -27.80 0.40 -2.13
CA THR A 168 -26.53 -0.23 -1.75
C THR A 168 -26.59 -1.77 -1.88
N PRO A 169 -25.45 -2.48 -1.97
CA PRO A 169 -25.41 -3.95 -1.93
C PRO A 169 -26.13 -4.56 -0.72
N VAL A 170 -25.97 -3.97 0.47
CA VAL A 170 -26.60 -4.45 1.71
C VAL A 170 -28.14 -4.29 1.69
N ALA A 171 -28.67 -3.22 1.09
CA ALA A 171 -30.12 -3.09 0.89
C ALA A 171 -30.69 -4.21 0.01
N SER A 172 -29.94 -4.68 -0.98
CA SER A 172 -30.31 -5.83 -1.82
C SER A 172 -30.24 -7.18 -1.07
N LEU A 173 -29.35 -7.32 -0.09
CA LEU A 173 -29.31 -8.50 0.78
C LEU A 173 -30.49 -8.54 1.77
N LEU A 174 -30.84 -7.40 2.36
CA LEU A 174 -32.04 -7.26 3.21
C LEU A 174 -33.31 -7.60 2.42
N ALA A 175 -33.43 -7.11 1.18
CA ALA A 175 -34.56 -7.42 0.30
C ALA A 175 -34.71 -8.92 0.03
N ARG A 176 -33.60 -9.61 -0.28
CA ARG A 176 -33.58 -11.07 -0.51
C ARG A 176 -33.97 -11.90 0.72
N ARG A 177 -33.73 -11.37 1.93
CA ARG A 177 -34.03 -12.02 3.21
C ARG A 177 -35.41 -11.65 3.79
N GLY A 178 -36.17 -10.80 3.09
CA GLY A 178 -37.45 -10.28 3.58
C GLY A 178 -37.34 -9.27 4.73
N LEU A 179 -36.13 -8.76 5.02
CA LEU A 179 -35.82 -7.85 6.12
C LEU A 179 -36.15 -6.38 5.76
N LEU A 180 -37.26 -6.15 5.07
CA LEU A 180 -37.68 -4.81 4.62
C LEU A 180 -38.73 -4.16 5.54
N THR A 181 -39.37 -4.94 6.42
CA THR A 181 -40.54 -4.51 7.21
C THR A 181 -40.23 -3.43 8.26
N ARG A 182 -38.97 -3.34 8.72
CA ARG A 182 -38.55 -2.46 9.82
C ARG A 182 -37.30 -1.64 9.47
N LEU A 183 -37.30 -1.01 8.30
CA LEU A 183 -36.17 -0.18 7.84
C LEU A 183 -36.32 1.31 8.20
N LYS A 184 -35.30 1.89 8.85
CA LYS A 184 -35.06 3.35 8.83
C LYS A 184 -34.15 3.63 7.62
N SER A 185 -34.65 4.43 6.68
CA SER A 185 -34.01 4.64 5.37
C SER A 185 -33.25 5.95 5.33
N TYR A 186 -31.95 5.90 5.07
CA TYR A 186 -31.06 7.06 5.06
C TYR A 186 -30.68 7.41 3.63
N ARG A 187 -30.59 8.69 3.28
CA ARG A 187 -30.33 9.09 1.89
C ARG A 187 -28.92 8.69 1.45
N LEU A 188 -28.80 7.99 0.32
CA LEU A 188 -27.51 7.59 -0.28
C LEU A 188 -26.84 8.76 -1.02
N VAL A 189 -27.63 9.64 -1.64
CA VAL A 189 -27.16 10.76 -2.45
C VAL A 189 -27.70 12.04 -1.81
N VAL A 190 -26.79 12.89 -1.37
CA VAL A 190 -27.07 14.17 -0.67
C VAL A 190 -26.05 15.22 -1.12
N ASP A 191 -26.17 16.44 -0.59
CA ASP A 191 -25.05 17.40 -0.53
C ASP A 191 -24.36 17.22 0.83
N THR A 192 -23.19 16.59 0.82
CA THR A 192 -22.34 16.22 1.96
C THR A 192 -21.97 17.37 2.89
N ARG A 193 -21.97 18.60 2.37
CA ARG A 193 -21.73 19.84 3.12
C ARG A 193 -22.83 20.07 4.17
N LEU A 194 -24.05 19.66 3.85
CA LEU A 194 -25.24 19.77 4.69
C LEU A 194 -25.56 18.41 5.34
N GLU A 195 -25.74 17.40 4.49
CA GLU A 195 -26.16 16.02 4.77
C GLU A 195 -25.03 15.10 5.27
N LYS A 196 -25.15 14.46 6.44
CA LYS A 196 -24.24 13.37 6.87
C LYS A 196 -25.00 12.08 7.23
N PRO A 197 -25.56 11.35 6.24
CA PRO A 197 -26.56 10.30 6.51
C PRO A 197 -26.01 9.05 7.20
N ILE A 198 -24.72 8.72 7.03
CA ILE A 198 -24.09 7.63 7.81
C ILE A 198 -23.75 8.07 9.23
N LYS A 199 -23.41 9.33 9.48
CA LYS A 199 -23.25 9.86 10.85
C LYS A 199 -24.58 9.73 11.60
N ALA A 200 -25.66 10.26 11.03
CA ALA A 200 -27.00 10.13 11.58
C ALA A 200 -27.39 8.66 11.83
N MET A 201 -27.12 7.76 10.87
CA MET A 201 -27.37 6.32 11.02
C MET A 201 -26.60 5.70 12.21
N VAL A 202 -25.39 6.16 12.51
CA VAL A 202 -24.60 5.69 13.65
C VAL A 202 -25.06 6.33 14.97
N GLU A 203 -25.37 7.62 14.97
CA GLU A 203 -25.99 8.33 16.09
C GLU A 203 -27.30 7.66 16.50
N ASP A 204 -28.10 7.22 15.52
CA ASP A 204 -29.35 6.49 15.73
C ASP A 204 -29.15 5.06 16.29
N VAL A 205 -27.98 4.42 16.10
CA VAL A 205 -27.62 3.16 16.79
C VAL A 205 -27.24 3.43 18.25
N ALA A 206 -26.41 4.44 18.51
CA ALA A 206 -25.99 4.83 19.85
C ALA A 206 -27.19 5.26 20.72
N ALA A 207 -28.09 6.07 20.15
CA ALA A 207 -29.30 6.56 20.81
C ALA A 207 -30.40 5.48 21.01
N GLY A 208 -30.27 4.29 20.41
CA GLY A 208 -31.28 3.24 20.50
C GLY A 208 -32.49 3.41 19.58
N GLU A 209 -32.48 4.38 18.65
CA GLU A 209 -33.55 4.53 17.64
C GLU A 209 -33.54 3.39 16.61
N ILE A 210 -32.37 2.80 16.34
CA ILE A 210 -32.23 1.55 15.59
C ILE A 210 -31.32 0.57 16.32
N ASP A 211 -31.48 -0.72 16.02
CA ASP A 211 -30.75 -1.80 16.69
C ASP A 211 -29.42 -2.09 15.99
N VAL A 212 -29.44 -2.05 14.66
CA VAL A 212 -28.27 -2.27 13.79
C VAL A 212 -28.30 -1.36 12.58
N ALA A 213 -27.13 -0.96 12.10
CA ALA A 213 -26.94 -0.16 10.89
C ALA A 213 -26.08 -0.91 9.87
N LEU A 214 -26.51 -0.98 8.60
CA LEU A 214 -25.72 -1.53 7.51
C LEU A 214 -25.16 -0.41 6.63
N ALA A 215 -23.86 -0.16 6.76
CA ALA A 215 -23.19 1.02 6.23
C ALA A 215 -21.87 0.67 5.52
N TRP A 216 -21.32 1.62 4.74
CA TRP A 216 -20.03 1.45 4.07
C TRP A 216 -18.88 1.69 5.06
N GLY A 217 -17.97 0.72 5.17
CA GLY A 217 -16.95 0.60 6.22
C GLY A 217 -16.20 1.89 6.58
N PRO A 218 -15.56 2.59 5.64
CA PRO A 218 -14.73 3.77 5.94
C PRO A 218 -15.52 4.90 6.61
N LEU A 219 -16.80 5.08 6.25
CA LEU A 219 -17.69 6.04 6.92
C LEU A 219 -18.14 5.51 8.29
N ALA A 220 -18.53 4.24 8.37
CA ALA A 220 -19.12 3.67 9.58
C ALA A 220 -18.12 3.48 10.71
N GLY A 221 -16.90 3.00 10.42
CA GLY A 221 -15.86 2.79 11.43
C GLY A 221 -15.38 4.10 12.07
N TYR A 222 -15.19 5.15 11.24
CA TYR A 222 -14.93 6.49 11.73
C TYR A 222 -16.08 7.02 12.59
N TRP A 223 -17.30 7.13 12.02
CA TRP A 223 -18.41 7.76 12.75
C TRP A 223 -18.84 6.95 13.98
N ALA A 224 -18.60 5.63 14.04
CA ALA A 224 -18.76 4.85 15.26
C ALA A 224 -17.84 5.38 16.36
N ARG A 225 -16.53 5.40 16.12
CA ARG A 225 -15.53 5.89 17.08
C ARG A 225 -15.77 7.34 17.52
N GLU A 226 -16.10 8.24 16.57
CA GLU A 226 -16.34 9.65 16.87
C GLU A 226 -17.69 9.92 17.58
N THR A 227 -18.60 8.94 17.63
CA THR A 227 -19.93 9.07 18.27
C THR A 227 -19.98 8.34 19.61
N ASP A 228 -19.58 7.06 19.62
CA ASP A 228 -19.53 6.19 20.80
C ASP A 228 -18.54 5.04 20.54
N PRO A 229 -17.35 5.02 21.20
CA PRO A 229 -16.34 3.99 20.97
C PRO A 229 -16.74 2.60 21.50
N THR A 230 -17.87 2.45 22.19
CA THR A 230 -18.41 1.14 22.61
C THR A 230 -19.22 0.45 21.50
N LEU A 231 -19.48 1.14 20.38
CA LEU A 231 -20.16 0.56 19.23
C LEU A 231 -19.32 -0.52 18.53
N VAL A 232 -19.91 -1.69 18.38
CA VAL A 232 -19.31 -2.85 17.71
C VAL A 232 -19.51 -2.73 16.20
N VAL A 233 -18.42 -2.67 15.45
CA VAL A 233 -18.38 -2.59 13.99
C VAL A 233 -17.86 -3.90 13.40
N THR A 234 -18.74 -4.71 12.81
CA THR A 234 -18.37 -6.01 12.22
C THR A 234 -18.55 -6.03 10.69
N PRO A 235 -17.61 -6.62 9.93
CA PRO A 235 -17.79 -6.89 8.50
C PRO A 235 -19.08 -7.67 8.21
N VAL A 236 -19.88 -7.23 7.23
CA VAL A 236 -21.03 -8.01 6.76
C VAL A 236 -20.50 -9.22 5.98
N ALA A 237 -20.91 -10.42 6.39
CA ALA A 237 -20.53 -11.66 5.72
C ALA A 237 -20.94 -11.67 4.23
N ALA A 238 -20.06 -12.19 3.37
CA ALA A 238 -20.31 -12.26 1.95
C ALA A 238 -21.33 -13.37 1.61
N ASP A 239 -22.35 -13.02 0.84
CA ASP A 239 -23.36 -13.95 0.31
C ASP A 239 -22.96 -14.37 -1.12
N PRO A 240 -22.62 -15.65 -1.39
CA PRO A 240 -22.21 -16.11 -2.72
C PRO A 240 -23.28 -15.97 -3.81
N SER A 241 -24.56 -15.81 -3.43
CA SER A 241 -25.66 -15.54 -4.36
C SER A 241 -25.93 -14.04 -4.56
N GLY A 242 -25.40 -13.21 -3.66
CA GLY A 242 -25.69 -11.79 -3.52
C GLY A 242 -24.74 -10.86 -4.28
N PRO A 243 -24.95 -9.54 -4.17
CA PRO A 243 -23.99 -8.56 -4.67
C PRO A 243 -22.70 -8.57 -3.84
N ARG A 244 -21.58 -8.24 -4.48
CA ARG A 244 -20.28 -8.03 -3.84
C ARG A 244 -20.37 -6.95 -2.75
N LEU A 245 -19.80 -7.21 -1.57
CA LEU A 245 -19.79 -6.28 -0.43
C LEU A 245 -18.43 -5.60 -0.22
N SER A 246 -17.34 -6.26 -0.59
CA SER A 246 -15.97 -5.77 -0.39
C SER A 246 -15.43 -5.10 -1.66
N TYR A 247 -14.97 -3.85 -1.57
CA TYR A 247 -14.51 -3.04 -2.71
C TYR A 247 -13.07 -2.59 -2.51
N ARG A 248 -12.25 -2.87 -3.53
CA ARG A 248 -10.89 -2.34 -3.62
C ARG A 248 -10.97 -0.88 -4.05
N ILE A 249 -10.15 -0.04 -3.45
CA ILE A 249 -10.13 1.40 -3.69
C ILE A 249 -8.78 1.79 -4.31
N SER A 250 -8.85 2.59 -5.36
CA SER A 250 -7.74 3.09 -6.17
C SER A 250 -7.95 4.57 -6.47
N MET A 251 -6.89 5.27 -6.85
CA MET A 251 -6.96 6.65 -7.32
C MET A 251 -7.60 6.72 -8.71
N GLY A 252 -8.37 7.79 -8.92
CA GLY A 252 -8.98 8.15 -10.19
C GLY A 252 -8.16 9.22 -10.90
N LEU A 253 -7.71 8.95 -12.12
CA LEU A 253 -6.96 9.86 -12.98
C LEU A 253 -7.57 9.90 -14.39
N ARG A 254 -7.20 10.88 -15.21
CA ARG A 254 -7.73 10.96 -16.59
C ARG A 254 -7.16 9.86 -17.47
N TYR A 255 -7.91 9.49 -18.50
CA TYR A 255 -7.44 8.57 -19.54
C TYR A 255 -6.26 9.16 -20.32
N ASN A 256 -5.36 8.29 -20.75
CA ASN A 256 -4.15 8.62 -21.52
C ASN A 256 -3.10 9.41 -20.71
N GLU A 257 -3.06 9.21 -19.40
CA GLU A 257 -1.99 9.68 -18.50
C GLU A 257 -1.21 8.47 -17.90
N PRO A 258 -0.40 7.76 -18.72
CA PRO A 258 0.28 6.53 -18.32
C PRO A 258 1.51 6.77 -17.42
N GLU A 259 2.24 7.87 -17.63
CA GLU A 259 3.43 8.20 -16.83
C GLU A 259 2.98 8.68 -15.44
N TRP A 260 1.95 9.53 -15.38
CA TRP A 260 1.33 9.93 -14.12
C TRP A 260 0.74 8.75 -13.35
N LYS A 261 0.11 7.79 -14.04
CA LYS A 261 -0.28 6.52 -13.42
C LYS A 261 0.93 5.76 -12.86
N HIS A 262 2.06 5.73 -13.57
CA HIS A 262 3.26 5.04 -13.11
C HIS A 262 3.85 5.71 -11.85
N THR A 263 3.98 7.04 -11.85
CA THR A 263 4.42 7.82 -10.68
C THR A 263 3.53 7.57 -9.47
N LEU A 264 2.20 7.69 -9.62
CA LEU A 264 1.25 7.41 -8.53
C LEU A 264 1.35 5.96 -8.04
N ASN A 265 1.46 4.98 -8.95
CA ASN A 265 1.61 3.57 -8.59
C ASN A 265 2.89 3.29 -7.80
N GLU A 266 3.99 3.99 -8.09
CA GLU A 266 5.25 3.82 -7.37
C GLU A 266 5.23 4.53 -6.00
N ILE A 267 4.63 5.73 -5.91
CA ILE A 267 4.36 6.41 -4.61
C ILE A 267 3.47 5.53 -3.72
N LEU A 268 2.36 5.01 -4.25
CA LEU A 268 1.46 4.09 -3.54
C LEU A 268 2.19 2.85 -3.01
N LYS A 269 3.13 2.31 -3.79
CA LYS A 269 3.95 1.15 -3.40
C LYS A 269 5.00 1.51 -2.35
N GLN A 270 5.60 2.69 -2.42
CA GLN A 270 6.62 3.15 -1.46
C GLN A 270 6.00 3.60 -0.13
N ARG A 271 4.75 4.10 -0.15
CA ARG A 271 4.05 4.64 1.02
C ARG A 271 2.82 3.84 1.46
N GLN A 272 2.77 2.56 1.11
CA GLN A 272 1.67 1.69 1.51
C GLN A 272 1.48 1.65 3.04
N ASP A 273 2.58 1.70 3.81
CA ASP A 273 2.55 1.65 5.28
C ASP A 273 2.08 2.97 5.91
N ASP A 274 2.59 4.12 5.43
CA ASP A 274 2.09 5.45 5.81
C ASP A 274 0.58 5.59 5.52
N ILE A 275 0.15 5.14 4.32
CA ILE A 275 -1.25 5.14 3.90
C ILE A 275 -2.10 4.20 4.77
N ASN A 276 -1.57 3.03 5.14
CA ASN A 276 -2.21 2.10 6.06
C ASN A 276 -2.40 2.72 7.46
N ALA A 277 -1.39 3.41 7.99
CA ALA A 277 -1.45 4.12 9.27
C ALA A 277 -2.45 5.29 9.25
N ILE A 278 -2.52 6.02 8.12
CA ILE A 278 -3.54 7.05 7.89
C ILE A 278 -4.95 6.42 7.88
N LEU A 279 -5.16 5.30 7.17
CA LEU A 279 -6.47 4.64 7.14
C LEU A 279 -6.88 4.07 8.52
N ALA A 280 -5.92 3.52 9.27
CA ALA A 280 -6.13 3.02 10.62
C ALA A 280 -6.47 4.13 11.63
N SER A 281 -5.78 5.27 11.59
CA SER A 281 -6.04 6.41 12.49
C SER A 281 -7.39 7.10 12.23
N TYR A 282 -8.06 6.79 11.11
CA TYR A 282 -9.46 7.18 10.85
C TYR A 282 -10.46 6.02 11.05
N GLY A 283 -10.03 4.89 11.62
CA GLY A 283 -10.93 3.77 11.94
C GLY A 283 -11.49 3.05 10.71
N VAL A 284 -10.82 3.12 9.56
CA VAL A 284 -11.29 2.48 8.32
C VAL A 284 -11.18 0.95 8.47
N PRO A 285 -12.28 0.17 8.30
CA PRO A 285 -12.21 -1.29 8.32
C PRO A 285 -11.51 -1.79 7.05
N LEU A 286 -10.30 -2.32 7.21
CA LEU A 286 -9.44 -2.79 6.11
C LEU A 286 -9.58 -4.31 5.90
N LEU A 287 -9.37 -4.75 4.67
CA LEU A 287 -9.36 -6.15 4.25
C LEU A 287 -8.06 -6.51 3.52
N ASP A 288 -7.67 -7.79 3.59
CA ASP A 288 -6.53 -8.33 2.85
C ASP A 288 -6.88 -8.66 1.38
N THR A 289 -5.94 -9.27 0.66
CA THR A 289 -6.13 -9.67 -0.74
C THR A 289 -7.18 -10.77 -0.93
N LEU A 290 -7.46 -11.56 0.12
CA LEU A 290 -8.46 -12.62 0.16
C LEU A 290 -9.84 -12.11 0.65
N GLY A 291 -9.90 -10.87 1.18
CA GLY A 291 -11.10 -10.27 1.72
C GLY A 291 -11.33 -10.52 3.22
N ARG A 292 -10.31 -10.99 3.94
CA ARG A 292 -10.33 -11.17 5.40
C ARG A 292 -9.99 -9.85 6.11
N PRO A 293 -10.54 -9.54 7.29
CA PRO A 293 -10.25 -8.29 7.98
C PRO A 293 -8.78 -8.14 8.39
N ILE A 294 -8.22 -6.96 8.17
CA ILE A 294 -6.93 -6.54 8.73
C ILE A 294 -7.21 -5.65 9.93
N VAL A 295 -6.77 -6.06 11.11
CA VAL A 295 -6.69 -5.18 12.28
C VAL A 295 -5.35 -4.45 12.22
N ILE A 296 -5.31 -3.30 11.54
CA ILE A 296 -4.17 -2.39 11.67
C ILE A 296 -4.37 -1.63 12.98
N LYS A 297 -3.56 -1.96 14.00
CA LYS A 297 -3.51 -1.20 15.24
C LYS A 297 -2.99 0.21 14.92
N ALA A 298 -3.83 1.22 15.04
CA ALA A 298 -3.37 2.60 15.10
C ALA A 298 -2.57 2.79 16.39
N GLU A 299 -1.38 3.39 16.31
CA GLU A 299 -0.54 3.60 17.49
C GLU A 299 -1.04 4.77 18.35
N ALA A 300 -1.56 4.44 19.53
CA ALA A 300 -1.74 5.40 20.63
C ALA A 300 -1.80 4.65 21.97
N THR A 301 -0.76 4.86 22.80
CA THR A 301 -0.73 4.82 24.29
C THR A 301 -1.32 3.63 25.07
N ASP A 302 -0.63 3.23 26.15
CA ASP A 302 -1.13 2.31 27.20
C ASP A 302 -2.53 2.76 27.71
N ASP A 303 -3.49 1.88 28.03
CA ASP A 303 -3.42 0.69 28.89
C ASP A 303 -4.37 -0.47 28.48
N ASP A 304 -4.19 -1.63 29.12
CA ASP A 304 -5.03 -2.85 29.13
C ASP A 304 -5.31 -3.60 27.80
N ALA A 305 -5.16 -4.93 27.85
CA ALA A 305 -5.15 -5.85 26.70
C ALA A 305 -5.80 -7.22 27.06
N PRO A 306 -5.96 -8.21 26.15
CA PRO A 306 -5.62 -8.21 24.73
C PRO A 306 -6.72 -8.77 23.78
N PHE A 307 -6.58 -8.48 22.49
CA PHE A 307 -6.74 -9.50 21.45
C PHE A 307 -5.55 -9.42 20.50
N GLU A 308 -4.76 -10.49 20.42
CA GLU A 308 -3.59 -10.60 19.55
C GLU A 308 -3.93 -11.38 18.29
N VAL A 309 -3.70 -10.80 17.11
CA VAL A 309 -3.61 -11.58 15.87
C VAL A 309 -2.19 -12.15 15.82
N THR A 310 -1.97 -13.25 16.55
CA THR A 310 -0.70 -13.96 16.53
C THR A 310 -0.45 -14.49 15.13
N VAL A 311 0.57 -13.98 14.44
CA VAL A 311 1.08 -14.63 13.22
C VAL A 311 1.58 -16.01 13.62
N GLU A 312 1.02 -17.05 13.01
CA GLU A 312 1.37 -18.43 13.36
C GLU A 312 2.84 -18.71 12.99
N GLU A 313 3.57 -19.32 13.93
CA GLU A 313 5.00 -19.58 13.78
C GLU A 313 5.26 -20.77 12.83
N PRO A 314 5.92 -20.55 11.68
CA PRO A 314 6.05 -21.57 10.63
C PRO A 314 7.13 -22.61 10.94
N ASP A 315 6.89 -23.83 10.46
CA ASP A 315 7.78 -24.99 10.67
C ASP A 315 9.13 -24.88 9.92
N ASP A 316 9.21 -24.10 8.84
CA ASP A 316 10.42 -23.85 8.03
C ASP A 316 10.83 -22.35 8.09
N TYR A 317 11.93 -21.98 7.46
CA TYR A 317 12.43 -20.60 7.36
C TYR A 317 11.60 -19.73 6.42
N ARG A 318 11.44 -18.45 6.77
CA ARG A 318 10.81 -17.45 5.89
C ARG A 318 11.77 -17.10 4.75
N VAL A 319 11.39 -17.37 3.50
CA VAL A 319 12.24 -17.17 2.31
C VAL A 319 11.91 -15.96 1.44
N THR A 320 10.73 -15.35 1.62
CA THR A 320 10.27 -14.13 0.91
C THR A 320 9.73 -13.10 1.89
N ASP A 321 9.56 -11.86 1.42
CA ASP A 321 8.86 -10.77 2.12
C ASP A 321 9.29 -10.64 3.60
N TYR A 322 10.59 -10.40 3.78
CA TYR A 322 11.27 -10.36 5.08
C TYR A 322 10.84 -9.19 5.98
N ARG A 323 10.11 -8.21 5.43
CA ARG A 323 9.47 -7.10 6.13
C ARG A 323 7.96 -7.32 6.06
N ALA A 324 7.42 -7.89 7.12
CA ALA A 324 6.01 -8.25 7.28
C ALA A 324 5.78 -8.66 8.75
N PRO A 325 4.55 -8.56 9.29
CA PRO A 325 4.23 -9.01 10.64
C PRO A 325 4.84 -10.38 10.98
N VAL A 326 5.48 -10.45 12.14
CA VAL A 326 6.18 -11.63 12.67
C VAL A 326 5.39 -12.29 13.79
N PRO A 327 5.66 -13.56 14.14
CA PRO A 327 5.02 -14.23 15.28
C PRO A 327 5.20 -13.49 16.60
N ALA A 328 4.25 -13.65 17.53
CA ALA A 328 4.33 -13.05 18.87
C ALA A 328 5.47 -13.65 19.73
N GLY A 329 6.00 -14.80 19.33
CA GLY A 329 7.18 -15.43 19.91
C GLY A 329 7.78 -16.50 19.00
N LEU A 330 8.88 -17.12 19.45
CA LEU A 330 9.57 -18.20 18.75
C LEU A 330 9.74 -19.40 19.69
N LYS A 331 9.20 -20.57 19.34
CA LYS A 331 9.33 -21.83 20.10
C LYS A 331 10.81 -22.10 20.41
N GLY A 332 11.14 -22.17 21.70
CA GLY A 332 12.49 -22.44 22.19
C GLY A 332 13.35 -21.20 22.49
N ALA A 333 12.95 -20.00 22.06
CA ALA A 333 13.62 -18.74 22.40
C ALA A 333 12.81 -17.92 23.40
N THR A 334 13.49 -17.17 24.26
CA THR A 334 12.85 -16.14 25.09
C THR A 334 12.56 -14.91 24.22
N THR A 335 11.28 -14.58 24.01
CA THR A 335 10.92 -13.36 23.26
C THR A 335 10.76 -12.19 24.23
N VAL A 336 11.36 -11.04 23.91
CA VAL A 336 11.36 -9.83 24.77
C VAL A 336 10.86 -8.60 24.04
N ASN A 337 10.33 -7.63 24.79
CA ASN A 337 10.07 -6.27 24.31
C ASN A 337 11.25 -5.34 24.65
N ALA A 338 11.15 -4.04 24.33
CA ALA A 338 12.23 -3.09 24.56
C ALA A 338 12.57 -2.88 26.05
N ALA A 339 11.61 -3.04 26.96
CA ALA A 339 11.85 -2.99 28.41
C ALA A 339 12.62 -4.24 28.87
N GLY A 340 12.14 -5.44 28.54
CA GLY A 340 12.83 -6.69 28.87
C GLY A 340 14.24 -6.80 28.28
N LEU A 341 14.50 -6.15 27.13
CA LEU A 341 15.85 -6.01 26.59
C LEU A 341 16.73 -5.08 27.44
N LYS A 342 16.21 -3.93 27.90
CA LYS A 342 16.93 -3.06 28.85
C LYS A 342 17.27 -3.79 30.14
N ASP A 343 16.31 -4.53 30.70
CA ASP A 343 16.49 -5.28 31.96
C ASP A 343 17.55 -6.37 31.81
N LEU A 344 17.55 -7.09 30.69
CA LEU A 344 18.55 -8.11 30.35
C LEU A 344 19.97 -7.50 30.23
N LEU A 345 20.10 -6.36 29.55
CA LEU A 345 21.37 -5.64 29.40
C LEU A 345 21.85 -5.03 30.73
N ALA A 346 20.93 -4.47 31.54
CA ALA A 346 21.22 -3.95 32.88
C ALA A 346 21.61 -5.06 33.87
N GLY A 347 21.08 -6.27 33.68
CA GLY A 347 21.52 -7.49 34.37
C GLY A 347 22.91 -8.00 33.96
N GLY A 348 23.59 -7.33 33.03
CA GLY A 348 24.96 -7.65 32.61
C GLY A 348 25.06 -8.80 31.60
N GLY A 349 23.97 -9.13 30.90
CA GLY A 349 23.90 -10.23 29.93
C GLY A 349 23.43 -9.80 28.54
N GLY A 350 23.73 -10.64 27.54
CA GLY A 350 23.27 -10.47 26.17
C GLY A 350 24.39 -10.11 25.19
N VAL A 351 24.65 -11.01 24.23
CA VAL A 351 25.38 -10.71 23.00
C VAL A 351 24.37 -10.24 21.97
N LEU A 352 24.47 -8.97 21.59
CA LEU A 352 23.55 -8.33 20.65
C LEU A 352 23.93 -8.69 19.20
N ILE A 353 23.01 -9.33 18.48
CA ILE A 353 23.18 -9.78 17.10
C ILE A 353 22.15 -9.08 16.20
N ASP A 354 22.62 -8.12 15.40
CA ASP A 354 21.82 -7.49 14.34
C ASP A 354 22.04 -8.27 13.03
N VAL A 355 20.96 -8.74 12.39
CA VAL A 355 21.04 -9.49 11.11
C VAL A 355 20.47 -8.74 9.91
N TYR A 356 20.27 -7.41 10.02
CA TYR A 356 19.76 -6.56 8.95
C TYR A 356 20.50 -6.78 7.62
N PRO A 357 19.82 -6.80 6.45
CA PRO A 357 20.47 -7.06 5.19
C PRO A 357 21.47 -5.97 4.79
N ALA A 358 22.59 -6.37 4.18
CA ALA A 358 23.61 -5.47 3.66
C ALA A 358 24.02 -5.89 2.26
N ALA A 359 24.12 -4.93 1.34
CA ALA A 359 24.68 -5.16 0.01
C ALA A 359 26.06 -5.83 0.12
N ARG A 360 26.27 -6.90 -0.66
CA ARG A 360 27.57 -7.54 -0.80
C ARG A 360 28.39 -6.80 -1.85
N LYS A 361 29.71 -6.74 -1.67
CA LYS A 361 30.64 -6.20 -2.67
C LYS A 361 30.55 -7.06 -3.94
N PRO A 362 30.29 -6.49 -5.13
CA PRO A 362 30.32 -7.26 -6.38
C PRO A 362 31.72 -7.83 -6.64
N GLU A 363 31.79 -9.13 -6.97
CA GLU A 363 33.04 -9.82 -7.33
C GLU A 363 33.77 -9.11 -8.49
N LYS A 364 33.00 -8.71 -9.52
CA LYS A 364 33.50 -8.16 -10.78
C LYS A 364 33.49 -6.64 -10.78
N LEU A 365 33.95 -6.06 -9.67
CA LEU A 365 34.14 -4.62 -9.54
C LEU A 365 35.37 -4.17 -10.34
N SER A 366 35.26 -3.05 -11.08
CA SER A 366 36.41 -2.47 -11.80
C SER A 366 37.54 -2.12 -10.83
N PRO A 367 38.83 -2.29 -11.19
CA PRO A 367 39.96 -1.82 -10.38
C PRO A 367 39.92 -0.32 -10.03
N THR A 368 39.14 0.47 -10.79
CA THR A 368 38.93 1.91 -10.57
C THR A 368 37.63 2.26 -9.83
N ALA A 369 36.75 1.28 -9.55
CA ALA A 369 35.46 1.54 -8.94
C ALA A 369 35.54 1.44 -7.40
N ILE A 370 35.10 2.50 -6.72
CA ILE A 370 35.15 2.62 -5.26
C ILE A 370 33.98 1.83 -4.65
N TRP A 371 34.29 0.85 -3.81
CA TRP A 371 33.30 0.19 -2.96
C TRP A 371 33.17 0.94 -1.64
N ASN A 372 32.02 1.60 -1.45
CA ASN A 372 31.66 2.20 -0.17
C ASN A 372 31.03 1.12 0.72
N GLU A 373 31.83 0.59 1.66
CA GLU A 373 31.35 -0.40 2.63
C GLU A 373 30.18 0.16 3.44
N PRO A 374 29.01 -0.52 3.48
CA PRO A 374 27.86 -0.08 4.26
C PRO A 374 28.20 0.18 5.74
N LYS A 375 27.45 1.11 6.32
CA LYS A 375 27.40 1.36 7.76
C LYS A 375 25.95 1.30 8.20
N ARG A 376 25.72 1.00 9.47
CA ARG A 376 24.38 0.97 10.08
C ARG A 376 24.49 1.46 11.51
N ASP A 377 23.58 2.34 11.89
CA ASP A 377 23.34 2.66 13.29
C ASP A 377 22.47 1.55 13.88
N THR A 378 22.91 0.97 14.99
CA THR A 378 22.29 -0.19 15.64
C THR A 378 22.41 -0.10 17.16
N VAL A 379 21.81 -1.03 17.90
CA VAL A 379 21.89 -1.08 19.37
C VAL A 379 23.35 -1.03 19.82
N GLN A 380 23.67 -0.16 20.79
CA GLN A 380 25.04 -0.04 21.28
C GLN A 380 25.58 -1.38 21.82
N GLY A 381 26.75 -1.82 21.32
CA GLY A 381 27.36 -3.10 21.64
C GLY A 381 26.96 -4.25 20.69
N ALA A 382 26.34 -3.98 19.54
CA ALA A 382 25.81 -5.02 18.65
C ALA A 382 26.75 -5.42 17.50
N HIS A 383 26.78 -6.73 17.24
CA HIS A 383 27.48 -7.33 16.12
C HIS A 383 26.53 -7.44 14.92
N TRP A 384 26.81 -6.66 13.86
CA TRP A 384 26.02 -6.69 12.62
C TRP A 384 26.44 -7.86 11.72
N LEU A 385 25.87 -9.03 11.97
CA LEU A 385 26.10 -10.27 11.21
C LEU A 385 25.21 -10.27 9.95
N ALA A 386 25.57 -9.42 9.00
CA ALA A 386 24.68 -8.96 7.94
C ALA A 386 24.22 -10.07 6.98
N ASN A 387 22.91 -10.08 6.69
CA ASN A 387 22.21 -11.09 5.87
C ASN A 387 22.12 -12.51 6.48
N MET A 388 22.65 -12.78 7.68
CA MET A 388 22.61 -14.13 8.27
C MET A 388 21.20 -14.62 8.66
N GLY A 389 20.22 -13.72 8.62
CA GLY A 389 18.80 -14.03 8.72
C GLY A 389 18.08 -14.37 7.41
N LEU A 390 18.78 -14.50 6.27
CA LEU A 390 18.17 -15.02 5.04
C LEU A 390 17.54 -16.41 5.28
N GLY A 391 16.42 -16.70 4.63
CA GLY A 391 15.72 -17.98 4.78
C GLY A 391 16.48 -19.16 4.19
N ARG A 392 17.35 -18.89 3.22
CA ARG A 392 18.35 -19.83 2.70
C ARG A 392 19.73 -19.19 2.83
N LEU A 393 20.63 -19.90 3.50
CA LEU A 393 22.07 -19.64 3.50
C LEU A 393 22.76 -20.76 2.73
N HIS A 394 23.96 -20.48 2.21
CA HIS A 394 24.86 -21.54 1.75
C HIS A 394 25.38 -22.35 2.96
N GLU A 395 25.82 -23.58 2.75
CA GLU A 395 26.32 -24.45 3.84
C GLU A 395 27.47 -23.80 4.60
N SER A 396 28.47 -23.28 3.87
CA SER A 396 29.61 -22.55 4.46
C SER A 396 29.24 -21.21 5.10
N GLU A 397 28.11 -20.58 4.72
CA GLU A 397 27.58 -19.40 5.43
C GLU A 397 26.95 -19.80 6.76
N ALA A 398 26.22 -20.93 6.79
CA ALA A 398 25.61 -21.46 8.00
C ALA A 398 26.68 -21.97 8.99
N GLU A 399 27.74 -22.61 8.51
CA GLU A 399 28.90 -23.00 9.34
C GLU A 399 29.63 -21.79 9.92
N ALA A 400 29.96 -20.79 9.10
CA ALA A 400 30.65 -19.59 9.57
C ALA A 400 29.78 -18.77 10.55
N PHE A 401 28.46 -18.67 10.30
CA PHE A 401 27.52 -18.07 11.24
C PHE A 401 27.46 -18.83 12.57
N ARG A 402 27.45 -20.17 12.55
CA ARG A 402 27.54 -21.00 13.77
C ARG A 402 28.83 -20.72 14.54
N GLY A 403 29.97 -20.63 13.84
CA GLY A 403 31.28 -20.35 14.43
C GLY A 403 31.34 -18.97 15.10
N GLU A 404 30.85 -17.93 14.42
CA GLU A 404 30.80 -16.56 14.96
C GLU A 404 29.88 -16.49 16.19
N LEU A 405 28.67 -17.08 16.13
CA LEU A 405 27.77 -17.15 17.28
C LEU A 405 28.42 -17.88 18.47
N ALA A 406 29.19 -18.95 18.24
CA ALA A 406 29.91 -19.66 19.29
C ALA A 406 31.04 -18.81 19.89
N ALA A 407 31.81 -18.08 19.06
CA ALA A 407 32.86 -17.20 19.52
C ALA A 407 32.33 -16.04 20.38
N LEU A 408 31.27 -15.36 19.92
CA LEU A 408 30.70 -14.20 20.61
C LEU A 408 30.00 -14.59 21.94
N SER A 409 29.25 -15.70 21.94
CA SER A 409 28.51 -16.18 23.11
C SER A 409 29.33 -16.92 24.16
N ASP A 410 30.65 -17.08 23.95
CA ASP A 410 31.50 -17.98 24.74
C ASP A 410 30.90 -19.40 24.79
N ASN A 411 30.78 -20.01 23.61
CA ASN A 411 30.22 -21.34 23.36
C ASN A 411 28.79 -21.54 23.92
N GLY A 412 27.99 -20.46 23.91
CA GLY A 412 26.61 -20.45 24.41
C GLY A 412 26.46 -20.14 25.91
N ALA A 413 27.54 -19.82 26.63
CA ALA A 413 27.48 -19.42 28.03
C ALA A 413 26.72 -18.10 28.24
N LYS A 414 26.84 -17.17 27.29
CA LYS A 414 26.09 -15.89 27.26
C LYS A 414 24.81 -16.03 26.42
N PRO A 415 23.72 -15.31 26.77
CA PRO A 415 22.55 -15.22 25.90
C PRO A 415 22.88 -14.58 24.54
N LEU A 416 22.34 -15.14 23.46
CA LEU A 416 22.37 -14.55 22.11
C LEU A 416 21.06 -13.81 21.86
N VAL A 417 21.12 -12.50 21.63
CA VAL A 417 19.96 -11.62 21.45
C VAL A 417 19.84 -11.23 19.98
N PHE A 418 18.89 -11.82 19.26
CA PHE A 418 18.69 -11.58 17.83
C PHE A 418 17.66 -10.49 17.56
N PHE A 419 18.02 -9.54 16.71
CA PHE A 419 17.14 -8.47 16.23
C PHE A 419 17.53 -7.97 14.83
N CYS A 420 16.80 -7.00 14.33
CA CYS A 420 16.96 -6.39 13.01
C CYS A 420 16.25 -5.02 13.07
N GLU A 421 15.16 -4.84 12.32
CA GLU A 421 14.15 -3.79 12.49
C GLU A 421 12.82 -4.40 12.97
N PRO A 422 11.80 -3.59 13.31
CA PRO A 422 10.43 -4.08 13.45
C PRO A 422 10.02 -4.96 12.26
N GLU A 423 9.16 -5.94 12.51
CA GLU A 423 8.57 -6.80 11.46
C GLU A 423 9.62 -7.50 10.56
N CYS A 424 10.83 -7.70 11.07
CA CYS A 424 11.93 -8.25 10.30
C CYS A 424 12.08 -9.77 10.54
N TRP A 425 11.50 -10.56 9.64
CA TRP A 425 11.62 -12.03 9.63
C TRP A 425 13.06 -12.54 9.55
N MET A 426 14.03 -11.72 9.12
CA MET A 426 15.45 -12.11 9.21
C MET A 426 15.89 -12.34 10.66
N SER A 427 15.43 -11.53 11.62
CA SER A 427 15.74 -11.74 13.04
C SER A 427 15.15 -13.05 13.58
N TRP A 428 13.91 -13.37 13.19
CA TRP A 428 13.24 -14.62 13.54
C TRP A 428 13.97 -15.84 12.95
N ASN A 429 14.31 -15.79 11.66
CA ASN A 429 15.11 -16.82 10.99
C ASN A 429 16.45 -17.03 11.69
N ALA A 430 17.16 -15.96 12.05
CA ALA A 430 18.46 -16.04 12.72
C ALA A 430 18.36 -16.65 14.12
N ALA A 431 17.35 -16.27 14.91
CA ALA A 431 17.08 -16.84 16.21
C ALA A 431 16.71 -18.34 16.12
N LYS A 432 15.81 -18.71 15.20
CA LYS A 432 15.45 -20.11 14.93
C LYS A 432 16.66 -20.94 14.53
N ARG A 433 17.53 -20.38 13.68
CA ARG A 433 18.78 -21.01 13.26
C ARG A 433 19.75 -21.24 14.41
N ALA A 434 19.83 -20.34 15.37
CA ALA A 434 20.64 -20.55 16.58
C ALA A 434 20.10 -21.71 17.44
N LEU A 435 18.78 -21.87 17.56
CA LEU A 435 18.17 -23.03 18.23
C LEU A 435 18.51 -24.34 17.49
N GLU A 436 18.35 -24.37 16.17
CA GLU A 436 18.70 -25.53 15.32
C GLU A 436 20.22 -25.85 15.34
N PHE A 437 21.06 -24.84 15.57
CA PHE A 437 22.50 -25.01 15.79
C PHE A 437 22.86 -25.58 17.18
N GLY A 438 21.91 -25.59 18.13
CA GLY A 438 22.06 -26.14 19.47
C GLY A 438 22.28 -25.10 20.58
N PHE A 439 22.21 -23.80 20.29
CA PHE A 439 22.29 -22.76 21.32
C PHE A 439 21.03 -22.76 22.18
N LYS A 440 21.20 -22.77 23.51
CA LYS A 440 20.08 -22.86 24.48
C LYS A 440 19.60 -21.51 24.99
N ASN A 441 20.51 -20.54 25.09
CA ASN A 441 20.23 -19.22 25.64
C ASN A 441 19.89 -18.23 24.50
N VAL A 442 18.87 -18.56 23.70
CA VAL A 442 18.45 -17.70 22.57
C VAL A 442 17.34 -16.75 23.03
N VAL A 443 17.57 -15.47 22.79
CA VAL A 443 16.63 -14.38 23.02
C VAL A 443 16.29 -13.75 21.67
N TRP A 444 15.02 -13.44 21.44
CA TRP A 444 14.56 -12.76 20.24
C TRP A 444 13.86 -11.44 20.59
N PHE A 445 14.29 -10.35 19.97
CA PHE A 445 13.71 -9.02 20.13
C PHE A 445 13.09 -8.56 18.80
N PRO A 446 11.79 -8.85 18.55
CA PRO A 446 11.10 -8.49 17.31
C PRO A 446 10.95 -6.97 17.08
N GLY A 447 11.20 -6.15 18.11
CA GLY A 447 11.12 -4.69 18.00
C GLY A 447 12.26 -4.04 17.20
N GLY A 448 13.43 -4.70 17.09
CA GLY A 448 14.56 -4.18 16.32
C GLY A 448 15.09 -2.81 16.76
N VAL A 449 15.99 -2.25 15.95
CA VAL A 449 16.66 -0.96 16.23
C VAL A 449 15.65 0.17 16.41
N THR A 450 14.61 0.24 15.58
CA THR A 450 13.57 1.28 15.69
C THR A 450 12.91 1.29 17.08
N ARG A 451 12.34 0.16 17.58
CA ARG A 451 11.70 0.14 18.92
C ARG A 451 12.68 0.34 20.08
N TRP A 452 13.95 -0.03 19.90
CA TRP A 452 15.00 0.27 20.88
C TRP A 452 15.25 1.78 20.96
N GLN A 453 15.36 2.46 19.82
CA GLN A 453 15.55 3.91 19.75
C GLN A 453 14.34 4.68 20.29
N GLU A 454 13.11 4.28 19.94
CA GLU A 454 11.86 4.84 20.50
C GLU A 454 11.81 4.74 22.03
N ALA A 455 12.29 3.63 22.60
CA ALA A 455 12.42 3.47 24.04
C ALA A 455 13.54 4.32 24.67
N GLY A 456 14.23 5.19 23.92
CA GLY A 456 15.36 5.99 24.39
C GLY A 456 16.65 5.18 24.56
N GLY A 457 16.77 4.05 23.87
CA GLY A 457 17.97 3.22 23.86
C GLY A 457 19.11 3.83 23.03
N ALA A 458 20.35 3.66 23.49
CA ALA A 458 21.53 4.18 22.81
C ALA A 458 21.87 3.39 21.53
N LEU A 459 22.35 4.10 20.51
CA LEU A 459 22.79 3.53 19.23
C LEU A 459 24.27 3.81 18.96
N GLU A 460 24.90 2.97 18.15
CA GLU A 460 26.24 3.20 17.60
C GLU A 460 26.36 2.77 16.12
N THR A 461 27.26 3.42 15.38
CA THR A 461 27.49 3.15 13.96
C THR A 461 28.49 2.00 13.75
N VAL A 462 28.00 0.83 13.31
CA VAL A 462 28.84 -0.35 13.04
C VAL A 462 29.04 -0.61 11.54
N ARG A 463 29.94 -1.55 11.22
CA ARG A 463 30.17 -2.11 9.88
C ARG A 463 29.70 -3.57 9.83
N PRO A 464 29.30 -4.08 8.66
CA PRO A 464 28.79 -5.44 8.54
C PRO A 464 29.92 -6.46 8.65
N TRP A 465 29.81 -7.38 9.60
CA TRP A 465 30.50 -8.66 9.51
C TRP A 465 29.88 -9.47 8.38
N ARG A 466 30.73 -10.18 7.63
CA ARG A 466 30.34 -11.21 6.66
C ARG A 466 31.38 -12.33 6.74
N PRO A 467 31.00 -13.60 6.51
CA PRO A 467 31.98 -14.67 6.48
C PRO A 467 32.95 -14.49 5.31
N ASP A 468 34.24 -14.72 5.55
CA ASP A 468 35.26 -14.73 4.50
C ASP A 468 35.27 -16.11 3.82
N ILE A 469 34.45 -16.24 2.78
CA ILE A 469 34.27 -17.46 2.00
C ILE A 469 34.62 -17.17 0.54
N ALA A 470 35.56 -17.96 0.01
CA ALA A 470 35.75 -18.06 -1.44
C ALA A 470 34.46 -18.62 -2.08
N HIS A 471 33.90 -17.86 -3.02
CA HIS A 471 32.81 -18.26 -3.89
C HIS A 471 33.34 -18.91 -5.18
#